data_AF-A0A4Y2DFA7-F1
#
_entry.id   AF-A0A4Y2DFA7-F1
#
_cell.length_a   1.000
_cell.length_b   1.000
_cell.length_c   1.000
_cell.angle_alpha   90.00
_cell.angle_beta   90.00
_cell.angle_gamma   90.00
#
_symmetry.space_group_name_H-M   'P 1'
#
loop_
_entity.id
_entity.type
_entity.pdbx_description
1 polymer ?
#
loop_
_entity_poly.entity_id
_entity_poly.type
_entity_poly.pdbx_seq_one_letter_code
_entity_poly.pdbx_strand_id
1 'polypeptide(L)'
;METAPQDTGLIERKPGQGRPRATTATEDRYLSIIARRSRGATASQLSRDLYAATGTRVSRVTVSKKLHKTGLFARRPAVCVPLTSTNRRVRLAW
;
A
#
# COMPACT_ATOMS: atom_id res chain seq x y z
N MET A 1 -44.23 26.65 -35.59
CA MET A 1 -42.96 26.02 -36.00
C MET A 1 -42.02 26.13 -34.82
N GLU A 2 -41.87 25.06 -34.04
CA GLU A 2 -40.93 25.05 -32.91
C GLU A 2 -40.19 23.70 -32.97
N THR A 3 -38.95 23.75 -33.42
CA THR A 3 -38.06 22.59 -33.52
C THR A 3 -37.35 22.40 -32.17
N ALA A 4 -37.58 21.25 -31.55
CA ALA A 4 -36.93 20.82 -30.31
C ALA A 4 -35.39 20.79 -30.44
N PRO A 5 -34.63 21.10 -29.37
CA PRO A 5 -33.18 21.02 -29.37
C PRO A 5 -32.72 19.56 -29.51
N GLN A 6 -31.72 19.33 -30.35
CA GLN A 6 -31.14 18.01 -30.61
C GLN A 6 -30.42 17.51 -29.35
N ASP A 7 -30.79 16.31 -28.90
CA ASP A 7 -30.15 15.58 -27.82
C ASP A 7 -28.66 15.42 -28.12
N THR A 8 -27.83 16.11 -27.35
CA THR A 8 -26.38 15.93 -27.37
C THR A 8 -26.09 14.59 -26.72
N GLY A 9 -25.96 13.55 -27.55
CA GLY A 9 -25.70 12.19 -27.10
C GLY A 9 -24.53 12.15 -26.12
N LEU A 10 -24.76 11.56 -24.95
CA LEU A 10 -23.76 11.36 -23.91
C LEU A 10 -22.57 10.57 -24.48
N ILE A 11 -21.44 11.25 -24.67
CA ILE A 11 -20.18 10.63 -25.07
C ILE A 11 -19.58 9.98 -23.81
N GLU A 12 -19.92 8.71 -23.54
CA GLU A 12 -19.22 7.93 -22.52
C GLU A 12 -17.87 7.44 -23.05
N ARG A 13 -16.80 7.85 -22.36
CA ARG A 13 -15.44 7.42 -22.67
C ARG A 13 -15.26 5.95 -22.28
N LYS A 14 -14.94 5.09 -23.25
CA LYS A 14 -14.63 3.67 -22.98
C LYS A 14 -13.46 3.53 -22.00
N PRO A 15 -13.51 2.57 -21.06
CA PRO A 15 -12.39 2.30 -20.16
C PRO A 15 -11.14 1.96 -20.96
N GLY A 16 -10.02 2.65 -20.68
CA GLY A 16 -8.75 2.38 -21.35
C GLY A 16 -8.23 0.98 -21.01
N GLN A 17 -7.84 0.21 -22.02
CA GLN A 17 -7.20 -1.10 -21.84
C GLN A 17 -5.72 -0.90 -21.48
N GLY A 18 -5.44 -0.81 -20.17
CA GLY A 18 -4.07 -0.77 -19.63
C GLY A 18 -3.55 -2.15 -19.25
N ARG A 19 -2.23 -2.26 -19.03
CA ARG A 19 -1.60 -3.48 -18.50
C ARG A 19 -2.24 -3.87 -17.15
N PRO A 20 -2.63 -5.15 -16.95
CA PRO A 20 -3.14 -5.62 -15.68
C PRO A 20 -2.15 -5.36 -14.54
N ARG A 21 -2.68 -5.00 -13.36
CA ARG A 21 -1.86 -4.76 -12.18
C ARG A 21 -1.22 -6.07 -11.75
N ALA A 22 0.04 -6.00 -11.31
CA ALA A 22 0.79 -7.16 -10.83
C ALA A 22 0.24 -7.80 -9.54
N THR A 23 -0.71 -7.14 -8.87
CA THR A 23 -1.38 -7.69 -7.68
C THR A 23 -2.86 -7.40 -7.72
N THR A 24 -3.64 -8.30 -7.12
CA THR A 24 -5.10 -8.21 -6.98
C THR A 24 -5.49 -7.38 -5.75
N ALA A 25 -6.76 -6.98 -5.66
CA ALA A 25 -7.27 -6.24 -4.50
C ALA A 25 -7.19 -7.07 -3.21
N THR A 26 -7.38 -8.39 -3.30
CA THR A 26 -7.28 -9.32 -2.17
C THR A 26 -5.85 -9.40 -1.64
N GLU A 27 -4.86 -9.48 -2.53
CA GLU A 27 -3.43 -9.46 -2.17
C GLU A 27 -3.01 -8.13 -1.55
N ASP A 28 -3.49 -7.00 -2.10
CA ASP A 28 -3.23 -5.67 -1.55
C ASP A 28 -3.81 -5.53 -0.12
N ARG A 29 -5.00 -6.11 0.13
CA ARG A 29 -5.63 -6.17 1.45
C ARG A 29 -4.83 -7.05 2.40
N TYR A 30 -4.40 -8.24 1.95
CA TYR A 30 -3.54 -9.12 2.75
C TYR A 30 -2.25 -8.43 3.16
N LEU A 31 -1.54 -7.81 2.20
CA LEU A 31 -0.31 -7.03 2.47
C LEU A 31 -0.54 -5.95 3.52
N SER A 32 -1.66 -5.23 3.43
CA SER A 32 -1.98 -4.15 4.39
C SER A 32 -2.23 -4.69 5.80
N ILE A 33 -2.88 -5.85 5.94
CA ILE A 33 -3.14 -6.50 7.23
C ILE A 33 -1.83 -7.00 7.83
N ILE A 34 -1.02 -7.74 7.06
CA ILE A 34 0.21 -8.31 7.59
C ILE A 34 1.23 -7.23 7.96
N ALA A 35 1.37 -6.18 7.14
CA ALA A 35 2.26 -5.06 7.44
C ALA A 35 1.88 -4.31 8.73
N ARG A 36 0.58 -4.23 9.04
CA ARG A 36 0.09 -3.65 10.30
C ARG A 36 0.37 -4.54 11.50
N ARG A 37 0.23 -5.86 11.34
CA ARG A 37 0.48 -6.86 12.40
C ARG A 37 1.96 -6.99 12.72
N SER A 38 2.83 -6.96 11.70
CA SER A 38 4.28 -7.08 11.84
C SER A 38 4.97 -5.78 11.41
N ARG A 39 4.87 -4.74 12.24
CA ARG A 39 5.39 -3.38 11.91
C ARG A 39 6.89 -3.32 11.58
N GLY A 40 7.67 -4.29 12.05
CA GLY A 40 9.11 -4.40 11.76
C GLY A 40 9.45 -5.24 10.53
N ALA A 41 8.47 -5.87 9.87
CA ALA A 41 8.72 -6.71 8.72
C ALA A 41 9.14 -5.89 7.49
N THR A 42 10.18 -6.37 6.81
CA THR A 42 10.70 -5.79 5.58
C THR A 42 9.82 -6.16 4.38
N ALA A 43 9.85 -5.35 3.32
CA ALA A 43 9.10 -5.63 2.09
C ALA A 43 9.47 -6.99 1.45
N SER A 44 10.70 -7.49 1.66
CA SER A 44 11.10 -8.82 1.20
C SER A 44 10.51 -9.96 2.04
N GLN A 45 10.35 -9.78 3.35
CA GLN A 45 9.63 -10.74 4.20
C GLN A 45 8.16 -10.79 3.79
N LEU A 46 7.51 -9.63 3.65
CA LEU A 46 6.11 -9.55 3.24
C LEU A 46 5.86 -10.15 1.84
N SER A 47 6.82 -10.01 0.92
CA SER A 47 6.79 -10.68 -0.39
C SER A 47 6.80 -12.21 -0.26
N ARG A 48 7.65 -12.76 0.62
CA ARG A 48 7.69 -14.21 0.88
C ARG A 48 6.42 -14.70 1.55
N ASP A 49 5.89 -13.95 2.51
CA ASP A 49 4.65 -14.30 3.21
C ASP A 49 3.44 -14.29 2.27
N LEU A 50 3.39 -13.33 1.34
CA LEU A 50 2.38 -13.28 0.29
C LEU A 50 2.51 -14.48 -0.67
N TYR A 51 3.74 -14.83 -1.06
CA TYR A 51 3.97 -15.99 -1.91
C TYR A 51 3.55 -17.29 -1.21
N ALA A 52 3.84 -17.44 0.09
CA ALA A 52 3.41 -18.60 0.86
C ALA A 52 1.87 -18.69 1.00
N ALA A 53 1.18 -17.56 1.11
CA ALA A 53 -0.27 -17.52 1.29
C ALA A 53 -1.06 -17.69 -0.01
N THR A 54 -0.58 -17.12 -1.12
CA THR A 54 -1.36 -17.01 -2.37
C THR A 54 -0.66 -17.65 -3.57
N GLY A 55 0.63 -17.98 -3.47
CA GLY A 55 1.44 -18.44 -4.61
C GLY A 55 1.88 -17.33 -5.56
N THR A 56 1.46 -16.07 -5.31
CA THR A 56 1.78 -14.94 -6.19
C THR A 56 3.18 -14.41 -5.90
N ARG A 57 4.06 -14.46 -6.91
CA ARG A 57 5.41 -13.91 -6.81
C ARG A 57 5.40 -12.43 -7.11
N VAL A 58 5.65 -11.61 -6.09
CA VAL A 58 5.63 -10.15 -6.19
C VAL A 58 6.97 -9.58 -5.77
N SER A 59 7.54 -8.66 -6.56
CA SER A 59 8.83 -8.05 -6.25
C SER A 59 8.78 -7.18 -4.98
N ARG A 60 9.92 -7.05 -4.30
CA ARG A 60 10.12 -6.12 -3.16
C ARG A 60 9.67 -4.69 -3.50
N VAL A 61 9.99 -4.21 -4.71
CA VAL A 61 9.67 -2.85 -5.16
C VAL A 61 8.17 -2.68 -5.31
N THR A 62 7.47 -3.67 -5.87
CA THR A 62 6.02 -3.65 -6.01
C THR A 62 5.34 -3.63 -4.64
N VAL A 63 5.77 -4.50 -3.71
CA VAL A 63 5.26 -4.51 -2.33
C VAL A 63 5.45 -3.15 -1.66
N SER A 64 6.65 -2.57 -1.78
CA SER A 64 6.93 -1.23 -1.26
C SER A 64 5.97 -0.19 -1.84
N LYS A 65 5.78 -0.13 -3.17
CA LYS A 65 4.84 0.80 -3.82
C LYS A 65 3.41 0.63 -3.33
N LYS A 66 2.96 -0.61 -3.10
CA LYS A 66 1.61 -0.89 -2.58
C LYS A 66 1.41 -0.39 -1.17
N LEU A 67 2.39 -0.61 -0.29
CA LEU A 67 2.36 -0.11 1.08
C LEU A 67 2.44 1.42 1.14
N HIS A 68 3.28 2.05 0.30
CA HIS A 68 3.34 3.51 0.21
C HIS A 68 2.00 4.11 -0.26
N LYS A 69 1.31 3.46 -1.22
CA LYS A 69 -0.01 3.91 -1.67
C LYS A 69 -1.04 3.93 -0.53
N THR A 70 -0.93 3.03 0.44
CA THR A 70 -1.80 2.97 1.62
C THR A 70 -1.25 3.72 2.83
N GLY A 71 -0.14 4.46 2.67
CA GLY A 71 0.49 5.22 3.74
C GLY A 71 1.27 4.39 4.77
N LEU A 72 1.48 3.10 4.50
CA LEU A 72 2.21 2.17 5.36
C LEU A 72 3.70 2.23 5.03
N PHE A 73 4.42 3.17 5.62
CA PHE A 73 5.87 3.24 5.54
C PHE A 73 6.44 3.87 6.82
N ALA A 74 7.68 3.52 7.14
CA ALA A 74 8.35 4.12 8.28
C ALA A 74 8.62 5.61 8.01
N ARG A 75 8.23 6.47 8.94
CA ARG A 75 8.57 7.91 8.91
C ARG A 75 9.72 8.17 9.85
N ARG A 76 10.65 9.02 9.43
CA ARG A 76 11.69 9.57 10.32
C ARG A 76 11.17 10.90 10.87
N PRO A 77 11.17 11.12 12.19
CA PRO A 77 10.84 12.43 12.74
C PRO A 77 11.88 13.45 12.29
N ALA A 78 11.46 14.67 11.95
CA ALA A 78 12.36 15.75 11.52
C ALA A 78 13.32 16.17 12.63
N VAL A 79 12.84 16.15 13.88
CA VAL A 79 13.63 16.37 15.09
C VAL A 79 13.43 15.17 16.00
N CYS A 80 14.52 14.57 16.45
CA CYS A 80 14.49 13.48 17.42
C CYS A 80 15.15 13.99 18.70
N VAL A 81 14.36 14.23 19.76
CA VAL A 81 14.92 14.56 21.08
C VAL A 81 15.65 13.32 21.59
N PRO A 82 16.97 13.38 21.84
CA PRO A 82 17.72 12.21 22.26
C PRO A 82 17.21 11.72 23.61
N LEU A 83 16.77 10.46 23.66
CA LEU A 83 16.57 9.80 24.94
C LEU A 83 17.93 9.62 25.61
N THR A 84 18.05 10.10 26.85
CA THR A 84 19.19 9.78 27.72
C THR A 84 19.30 8.27 27.91
N SER A 85 20.50 7.77 28.17
CA SER A 85 20.75 6.34 28.38
C SER A 85 19.85 5.75 29.49
N THR A 86 19.66 6.49 30.59
CA THR A 86 18.74 6.15 31.68
C THR A 86 17.31 5.98 31.18
N ASN A 87 16.80 6.96 30.42
CA ASN A 87 15.43 6.94 29.91
C ASN A 87 15.20 5.80 28.89
N ARG A 88 16.23 5.43 28.11
CA ARG A 88 16.15 4.25 27.22
C ARG A 88 16.01 2.95 27.99
N ARG A 89 16.79 2.77 29.06
CA ARG A 89 16.73 1.54 29.90
C ARG A 89 15.37 1.40 30.59
N VAL A 90 14.87 2.47 31.20
CA VAL A 90 13.55 2.47 31.86
C VAL A 90 12.45 2.08 30.88
N ARG A 91 12.49 2.60 29.65
CA ARG A 91 11.48 2.30 28.62
C ARG A 91 11.54 0.87 28.07
N LEU A 92 12.70 0.23 28.09
CA LEU A 92 12.87 -1.16 27.62
C LEU A 92 12.53 -2.19 28.71
N ALA A 93 12.54 -1.78 29.97
CA ALA A 93 12.25 -2.65 31.12
C ALA A 93 10.75 -2.71 31.49
N TRP A 94 9.90 -1.97 30.78
CA TRP A 94 8.44 -1.99 30.88
C TRP A 94 7.88 -2.78 29.70
#